data_AF-A0A0J8G6L3-F1
#
_entry.id   AF-A0A0J8G6L3-F1
#
_cell.length_a   1.000
_cell.length_b   1.000
_cell.length_c   1.000
_cell.angle_alpha   90.00
_cell.angle_beta   90.00
_cell.angle_gamma   90.00
#
_symmetry.space_group_name_H-M   'P 1'
#
loop_
_entity.id
_entity.type
_entity.pdbx_description
1 polymer ?
#
loop_
_entity_poly.entity_id
_entity_poly.type
_entity_poly.pdbx_seq_one_letter_code
_entity_poly.pdbx_strand_id
1 'polypeptide(L)'
;MNKKHFTYLLIMILITLSSETLFMYKNRLEPSLSSSLAFAHADTKKQQVKPDLKKSLNNKKTVAVKPSNKKQANHSSSPLLVDWWKSGRTIFSVGTTALVTDIETGKIFMVERTMGTNHADAEALTTKDTKIIKSIWNGFSWARRPVILTIDDKKYSASMSAMPHAGLDSSPAYSVINNRSQGYGKGKNLDVIKKNGMDGHFDIHFLNSTRHKDGKKDPEHQAAVLEVAKNK
;
A
#
# COMPACT_ATOMS: atom_id res chain seq x y z
N MET A 1 -14.49 -46.33 0.63
CA MET A 1 -14.52 -44.86 0.82
C MET A 1 -13.82 -44.19 -0.34
N ASN A 2 -14.52 -43.29 -1.04
CA ASN A 2 -14.16 -42.79 -2.37
C ASN A 2 -13.15 -41.64 -2.33
N LYS A 3 -12.02 -41.77 -3.06
CA LYS A 3 -10.94 -40.77 -3.19
C LYS A 3 -11.34 -39.47 -3.93
N LYS A 4 -12.59 -39.32 -4.35
CA LYS A 4 -13.09 -38.15 -5.11
C LYS A 4 -13.59 -36.98 -4.25
N HIS A 5 -13.75 -37.14 -2.95
CA HIS A 5 -14.22 -36.06 -2.06
C HIS A 5 -13.10 -35.20 -1.45
N PHE A 6 -11.85 -35.65 -1.50
CA PHE A 6 -10.74 -34.91 -0.88
C PHE A 6 -10.23 -33.75 -1.76
N THR A 7 -10.35 -33.86 -3.08
CA THR A 7 -9.88 -32.85 -4.03
C THR A 7 -10.78 -31.60 -4.06
N TYR A 8 -12.09 -31.75 -3.83
CA TYR A 8 -13.03 -30.63 -3.81
C TYR A 8 -12.89 -29.75 -2.55
N LEU A 9 -12.56 -30.35 -1.41
CA LEU A 9 -12.37 -29.62 -0.16
C LEU A 9 -11.11 -28.74 -0.20
N LEU A 10 -10.04 -29.23 -0.84
CA LEU A 10 -8.78 -28.49 -0.97
C LEU A 10 -8.90 -27.31 -1.97
N ILE A 11 -9.65 -27.49 -3.06
CA ILE A 11 -9.91 -26.42 -4.04
C ILE A 11 -10.81 -25.32 -3.45
N MET A 12 -11.78 -25.67 -2.61
CA MET A 12 -12.65 -24.68 -1.96
C MET A 12 -11.90 -23.85 -0.91
N ILE A 13 -10.98 -24.44 -0.15
CA ILE A 13 -10.12 -23.72 0.81
C ILE A 13 -9.18 -22.74 0.08
N LEU A 14 -8.60 -23.14 -1.06
CA LEU A 14 -7.74 -22.26 -1.87
C LEU A 14 -8.51 -21.07 -2.48
N ILE A 15 -9.78 -21.25 -2.85
CA ILE A 15 -10.60 -20.15 -3.41
C ILE A 15 -11.00 -19.16 -2.31
N THR A 16 -11.32 -19.61 -1.09
CA THR A 16 -11.71 -18.71 0.02
C THR A 16 -10.56 -17.86 0.55
N LEU A 17 -9.31 -18.37 0.57
CA LEU A 17 -8.14 -17.55 0.96
C LEU A 17 -7.88 -16.41 -0.03
N SER A 18 -8.18 -16.60 -1.32
CA SER A 18 -7.98 -15.56 -2.33
C SER A 18 -9.01 -14.43 -2.25
N SER A 19 -10.25 -14.73 -1.85
CA SER A 19 -11.34 -13.74 -1.79
C SER A 19 -11.29 -12.88 -0.52
N GLU A 20 -10.88 -13.44 0.63
CA GLU A 20 -10.69 -12.63 1.85
C GLU A 20 -9.52 -11.65 1.71
N THR A 21 -8.44 -12.07 1.05
CA THR A 21 -7.29 -11.19 0.77
C THR A 21 -7.70 -10.04 -0.15
N LEU A 22 -8.50 -10.33 -1.18
CA LEU A 22 -9.01 -9.32 -2.12
C LEU A 22 -10.07 -8.40 -1.48
N PHE A 23 -10.91 -8.93 -0.59
CA PHE A 23 -11.92 -8.18 0.15
C PHE A 23 -11.29 -7.25 1.20
N MET A 24 -10.26 -7.72 1.90
CA MET A 24 -9.46 -6.89 2.82
C MET A 24 -8.68 -5.80 2.07
N TYR A 25 -8.16 -6.11 0.87
CA TYR A 25 -7.51 -5.12 0.00
C TYR A 25 -8.49 -4.03 -0.45
N LYS A 26 -9.68 -4.42 -0.92
CA LYS A 26 -10.68 -3.49 -1.43
C LYS A 26 -11.33 -2.62 -0.34
N ASN A 27 -11.58 -3.15 0.85
CA ASN A 27 -12.18 -2.38 1.96
C ASN A 27 -11.19 -1.45 2.68
N ARG A 28 -9.88 -1.61 2.47
CA ARG A 28 -8.85 -0.77 3.10
C ARG A 28 -8.47 0.46 2.25
N LEU A 29 -8.81 0.45 0.96
CA LEU A 29 -8.49 1.53 0.00
C LEU A 29 -9.57 2.62 -0.10
N GLU A 30 -10.60 2.61 0.73
CA GLU A 30 -11.60 3.69 0.80
C GLU A 30 -11.16 4.73 1.86
N PRO A 31 -10.48 5.83 1.48
CA PRO A 31 -10.31 6.96 2.39
C PRO A 31 -11.67 7.55 2.71
N SER A 32 -11.96 7.76 4.00
CA SER A 32 -13.12 8.52 4.43
C SER A 32 -13.06 9.93 3.83
N LEU A 33 -13.87 10.20 2.81
CA LEU A 33 -14.17 11.56 2.37
C LEU A 33 -14.93 12.27 3.49
N SER A 34 -14.20 12.94 4.38
CA SER A 34 -14.77 13.93 5.29
C SER A 34 -13.71 14.93 5.73
N SER A 35 -13.56 16.01 4.95
CA SER A 35 -13.41 17.37 5.50
C SER A 35 -13.44 18.39 4.37
N SER A 36 -14.62 18.92 4.05
CA SER A 36 -14.73 20.16 3.28
C SER A 36 -16.06 20.87 3.50
N LEU A 37 -16.35 21.30 4.73
CA LEU A 37 -17.37 22.33 4.95
C LEU A 37 -17.00 23.24 6.12
N ALA A 38 -16.50 24.44 5.81
CA ALA A 38 -16.76 25.62 6.62
C ALA A 38 -16.60 26.90 5.76
N PHE A 39 -17.60 27.77 5.90
CA PHE A 39 -17.76 29.14 5.38
C PHE A 39 -18.35 29.35 3.98
N ALA A 40 -19.67 29.52 3.94
CA ALA A 40 -20.31 30.76 3.46
C ALA A 40 -21.77 30.84 3.96
N HIS A 41 -22.14 31.99 4.52
CA HIS A 41 -23.51 32.38 4.91
C HIS A 41 -24.33 32.76 3.66
N ALA A 42 -25.62 32.36 3.59
CA ALA A 42 -26.71 33.17 3.03
C ALA A 42 -28.09 32.52 3.27
N ASP A 43 -29.08 33.39 3.47
CA ASP A 43 -30.43 33.19 4.01
C ASP A 43 -31.50 32.57 3.08
N THR A 44 -32.49 31.94 3.73
CA THR A 44 -33.93 31.77 3.43
C THR A 44 -34.46 31.67 1.99
N LYS A 45 -35.19 30.58 1.67
CA LYS A 45 -36.68 30.50 1.66
C LYS A 45 -37.19 29.12 1.20
N LYS A 46 -38.22 28.61 1.91
CA LYS A 46 -39.07 27.47 1.55
C LYS A 46 -39.95 27.77 0.33
N GLN A 47 -40.16 26.77 -0.53
CA GLN A 47 -41.51 26.49 -1.05
C GLN A 47 -41.69 25.01 -1.46
N GLN A 48 -42.80 24.45 -1.01
CA GLN A 48 -43.30 23.10 -1.24
C GLN A 48 -43.97 22.99 -2.62
N VAL A 49 -43.77 21.87 -3.31
CA VAL A 49 -44.81 21.24 -4.16
C VAL A 49 -44.68 19.71 -4.02
N LYS A 50 -45.81 19.03 -3.74
CA LYS A 50 -46.06 17.58 -3.90
C LYS A 50 -47.31 17.44 -4.81
N PRO A 51 -47.76 16.22 -5.16
CA PRO A 51 -47.12 15.21 -5.99
C PRO A 51 -48.05 14.80 -7.15
N ASP A 52 -47.57 14.09 -8.17
CA ASP A 52 -48.46 13.33 -9.06
C ASP A 52 -47.91 11.95 -9.40
N LEU A 53 -48.85 11.01 -9.54
CA LEU A 53 -48.70 9.57 -9.35
C LEU A 53 -49.10 8.82 -10.63
N LYS A 54 -48.31 7.81 -11.02
CA LYS A 54 -48.67 6.48 -11.58
C LYS A 54 -48.15 6.08 -12.97
N LYS A 55 -47.84 4.76 -13.01
CA LYS A 55 -47.68 3.79 -14.12
C LYS A 55 -46.29 3.78 -14.79
N SER A 56 -45.63 2.66 -15.08
CA SER A 56 -46.03 1.25 -15.12
C SER A 56 -44.80 0.31 -15.09
N LEU A 57 -45.00 -0.82 -14.42
CA LEU A 57 -44.38 -2.16 -14.47
C LEU A 57 -43.46 -2.56 -15.64
N ASN A 58 -42.42 -3.32 -15.25
CA ASN A 58 -41.85 -4.54 -15.83
C ASN A 58 -41.59 -4.64 -17.35
N ASN A 59 -40.33 -4.88 -17.71
CA ASN A 59 -40.00 -5.91 -18.70
C ASN A 59 -38.62 -6.53 -18.47
N LYS A 60 -38.62 -7.77 -17.96
CA LYS A 60 -37.52 -8.73 -18.09
C LYS A 60 -37.44 -9.13 -19.57
N LYS A 61 -36.29 -8.93 -20.21
CA LYS A 61 -35.89 -9.70 -21.40
C LYS A 61 -34.63 -10.48 -21.08
N THR A 62 -34.83 -11.79 -20.96
CA THR A 62 -33.81 -12.83 -21.06
C THR A 62 -33.23 -12.85 -22.48
N VAL A 63 -31.89 -12.78 -22.60
CA VAL A 63 -31.17 -13.21 -23.80
C VAL A 63 -30.06 -14.15 -23.35
N ALA A 64 -30.10 -15.38 -23.83
CA ALA A 64 -29.15 -16.43 -23.54
C ALA A 64 -27.93 -16.36 -24.49
N VAL A 65 -26.76 -16.22 -23.85
CA VAL A 65 -25.44 -16.84 -24.11
C VAL A 65 -24.74 -16.68 -25.48
N LYS A 66 -23.54 -16.08 -25.43
CA LYS A 66 -22.32 -16.70 -25.99
C LYS A 66 -21.25 -16.78 -24.89
N PRO A 67 -20.56 -17.92 -24.71
CA PRO A 67 -19.50 -18.04 -23.72
C PRO A 67 -18.25 -17.35 -24.29
N SER A 68 -17.92 -16.16 -23.79
CA SER A 68 -16.58 -15.65 -24.00
C SER A 68 -15.63 -16.48 -23.14
N ASN A 69 -14.79 -17.27 -23.81
CA ASN A 69 -13.65 -17.96 -23.20
C ASN A 69 -12.81 -16.92 -22.43
N LYS A 70 -13.05 -16.78 -21.13
CA LYS A 70 -12.09 -16.18 -20.21
C LYS A 70 -10.90 -17.14 -20.19
N LYS A 71 -9.91 -16.88 -21.05
CA LYS A 71 -8.56 -17.41 -20.83
C LYS A 71 -8.22 -17.12 -19.37
N GLN A 72 -8.01 -18.18 -18.59
CA GLN A 72 -7.39 -18.07 -17.29
C GLN A 72 -6.09 -17.30 -17.49
N ALA A 73 -6.02 -16.06 -17.01
CA ALA A 73 -4.78 -15.32 -16.88
C ALA A 73 -4.03 -15.86 -15.66
N ASN A 74 -3.72 -17.15 -15.68
CA ASN A 74 -2.86 -17.80 -14.71
C ASN A 74 -1.43 -17.77 -15.25
N HIS A 75 -0.85 -16.58 -15.24
CA HIS A 75 0.58 -16.40 -15.07
C HIS A 75 0.72 -15.17 -14.18
N SER A 76 0.93 -15.37 -12.87
CA SER A 76 1.42 -14.30 -12.00
C SER A 76 2.76 -13.88 -12.59
N SER A 77 2.79 -12.81 -13.38
CA SER A 77 4.03 -12.28 -13.95
C SER A 77 4.98 -11.93 -12.81
N SER A 78 6.24 -12.32 -12.92
CA SER A 78 7.29 -11.98 -11.96
C SER A 78 7.30 -10.47 -11.67
N PRO A 79 7.64 -10.04 -10.44
CA PRO A 79 7.68 -8.62 -10.10
C PRO A 79 8.59 -7.81 -11.04
N LEU A 80 8.10 -6.68 -11.53
CA LEU A 80 8.81 -5.82 -12.47
C LEU A 80 10.03 -5.18 -11.80
N LEU A 81 11.20 -5.34 -12.42
CA LEU A 81 12.41 -4.62 -12.03
C LEU A 81 12.40 -3.24 -12.69
N VAL A 82 12.28 -2.18 -11.89
CA VAL A 82 12.19 -0.80 -12.40
C VAL A 82 13.29 0.08 -11.80
N ASP A 83 13.80 0.97 -12.65
CA ASP A 83 14.80 1.97 -12.28
C ASP A 83 14.13 3.16 -11.58
N TRP A 84 14.65 3.51 -10.40
CA TRP A 84 14.13 4.60 -9.57
C TRP A 84 14.05 5.94 -10.31
N TRP A 85 15.11 6.28 -11.03
CA TRP A 85 15.26 7.58 -11.67
C TRP A 85 14.44 7.70 -12.95
N LYS A 86 14.26 6.59 -13.67
CA LYS A 86 13.48 6.55 -14.92
C LYS A 86 11.98 6.49 -14.68
N SER A 87 11.52 5.60 -13.79
CA SER A 87 10.08 5.38 -13.60
C SER A 87 9.66 5.10 -12.16
N GLY A 88 10.53 4.62 -11.28
CA GLY A 88 10.17 4.28 -9.90
C GLY A 88 9.55 5.45 -9.13
N ARG A 89 10.07 6.68 -9.30
CA ARG A 89 9.52 7.90 -8.69
C ARG A 89 8.09 8.21 -9.12
N THR A 90 7.74 7.87 -10.37
CA THR A 90 6.41 8.11 -10.94
C THR A 90 5.46 6.98 -10.60
N ILE A 91 5.95 5.73 -10.60
CA ILE A 91 5.18 4.53 -10.27
C ILE A 91 4.72 4.56 -8.81
N PHE A 92 5.65 4.86 -7.90
CA PHE A 92 5.35 4.99 -6.48
C PHE A 92 5.50 6.45 -6.07
N SER A 93 4.60 7.32 -6.54
CA SER A 93 4.59 8.76 -6.22
C SER A 93 4.23 9.05 -4.77
N VAL A 94 4.52 10.26 -4.28
CA VAL A 94 4.09 10.69 -2.94
C VAL A 94 2.56 10.67 -2.86
N GLY A 95 2.01 10.14 -1.76
CA GLY A 95 0.58 9.90 -1.56
C GLY A 95 0.09 8.57 -2.15
N THR A 96 0.93 7.82 -2.87
CA THR A 96 0.57 6.49 -3.36
C THR A 96 0.65 5.48 -2.23
N THR A 97 -0.41 4.68 -2.07
CA THR A 97 -0.42 3.52 -1.18
C THR A 97 0.06 2.27 -1.92
N ALA A 98 0.70 1.36 -1.20
CA ALA A 98 1.18 0.09 -1.73
C ALA A 98 0.97 -1.04 -0.73
N LEU A 99 0.64 -2.22 -1.25
CA LEU A 99 0.72 -3.46 -0.49
C LEU A 99 2.14 -4.00 -0.58
N VAL A 100 2.80 -4.13 0.56
CA VAL A 100 4.13 -4.72 0.66
C VAL A 100 3.98 -6.19 1.04
N THR A 101 4.69 -7.06 0.33
CA THR A 101 4.87 -8.47 0.69
C THR A 101 6.35 -8.72 1.01
N ASP A 102 6.66 -9.12 2.24
CA ASP A 102 8.00 -9.58 2.61
C ASP A 102 8.23 -10.98 2.05
N ILE A 103 9.28 -11.18 1.25
CA ILE A 103 9.46 -12.45 0.51
C ILE A 103 9.74 -13.62 1.45
N GLU A 104 10.54 -13.40 2.49
CA GLU A 104 10.99 -14.49 3.37
C GLU A 104 9.86 -14.96 4.30
N THR A 105 9.07 -14.04 4.87
CA THR A 105 8.00 -14.41 5.80
C THR A 105 6.63 -14.57 5.14
N GLY A 106 6.45 -14.07 3.92
CA GLY A 106 5.15 -14.02 3.23
C GLY A 106 4.13 -13.07 3.86
N LYS A 107 4.50 -12.32 4.91
CA LYS A 107 3.62 -11.36 5.58
C LYS A 107 3.38 -10.14 4.70
N ILE A 108 2.17 -9.61 4.81
CA ILE A 108 1.69 -8.48 4.02
C ILE A 108 1.23 -7.33 4.89
N PHE A 109 1.53 -6.10 4.48
CA PHE A 109 1.14 -4.88 5.18
C PHE A 109 1.01 -3.72 4.19
N MET A 110 0.27 -2.68 4.56
CA MET A 110 0.09 -1.48 3.75
C MET A 110 1.04 -0.37 4.17
N VAL A 111 1.55 0.35 3.17
CA VAL A 111 2.35 1.56 3.35
C VAL A 111 1.84 2.67 2.45
N GLU A 112 2.22 3.90 2.75
CA GLU A 112 2.09 5.04 1.85
C GLU A 112 3.47 5.68 1.67
N ARG A 113 3.82 6.09 0.45
CA ARG A 113 4.98 6.96 0.27
C ARG A 113 4.61 8.38 0.71
N THR A 114 5.27 8.90 1.73
CA THR A 114 4.97 10.23 2.26
C THR A 114 5.98 11.27 1.79
N MET A 115 7.21 10.88 1.45
CA MET A 115 8.24 11.78 0.91
C MET A 115 9.39 11.03 0.20
N GLY A 116 10.63 11.54 0.32
CA GLY A 116 11.83 10.96 -0.27
C GLY A 116 12.12 11.42 -1.70
N THR A 117 13.41 11.58 -2.00
CA THR A 117 13.92 11.97 -3.32
C THR A 117 14.85 10.91 -3.91
N ASN A 118 15.84 10.46 -3.13
CA ASN A 118 16.86 9.50 -3.55
C ASN A 118 16.35 8.06 -3.51
N HIS A 119 15.35 7.81 -2.67
CA HIS A 119 14.51 6.63 -2.56
C HIS A 119 13.12 7.08 -2.08
N ALA A 120 12.21 6.11 -1.86
CA ALA A 120 10.91 6.41 -1.31
C ALA A 120 10.98 6.39 0.22
N ASP A 121 10.63 7.51 0.84
CA ASP A 121 10.40 7.58 2.28
C ASP A 121 8.92 7.25 2.50
N ALA A 122 8.67 6.15 3.21
CA ALA A 122 7.34 5.60 3.37
C ALA A 122 7.00 5.38 4.84
N GLU A 123 5.70 5.36 5.11
CA GLU A 123 5.15 5.16 6.45
C GLU A 123 4.17 4.00 6.43
N ALA A 124 4.05 3.30 7.55
CA ALA A 124 3.00 2.30 7.72
C ALA A 124 1.64 3.00 7.66
N LEU A 125 0.68 2.44 6.91
CA LEU A 125 -0.62 3.09 6.74
C LEU A 125 -1.44 3.08 8.03
N THR A 126 -1.26 2.05 8.88
CA THR A 126 -2.00 1.89 10.13
C THR A 126 -1.14 1.30 11.25
N THR A 127 -1.60 1.41 12.50
CA THR A 127 -0.98 0.73 13.64
C THR A 127 -0.94 -0.79 13.49
N LYS A 128 -1.89 -1.38 12.76
CA LYS A 128 -1.88 -2.81 12.46
C LYS A 128 -0.73 -3.17 11.53
N ASP A 129 -0.47 -2.34 10.52
CA ASP A 129 0.65 -2.53 9.59
C ASP A 129 1.98 -2.42 10.33
N THR A 130 2.12 -1.44 11.22
CA THR A 130 3.30 -1.31 12.08
C THR A 130 3.55 -2.54 12.94
N LYS A 131 2.51 -3.14 13.51
CA LYS A 131 2.66 -4.40 14.28
C LYS A 131 3.17 -5.54 13.39
N ILE A 132 2.69 -5.63 12.15
CA ILE A 132 3.15 -6.63 11.19
C ILE A 132 4.62 -6.39 10.83
N ILE A 133 4.99 -5.14 10.51
CA ILE A 133 6.38 -4.72 10.22
C ILE A 133 7.29 -5.14 11.39
N LYS A 134 6.93 -4.79 12.63
CA LYS A 134 7.73 -5.17 13.81
C LYS A 134 7.86 -6.68 13.97
N SER A 135 6.84 -7.46 13.58
CA SER A 135 6.92 -8.92 13.62
C SER A 135 7.83 -9.56 12.56
N ILE A 136 8.18 -8.81 11.50
CA ILE A 136 9.08 -9.27 10.43
C ILE A 136 10.53 -8.91 10.80
N TRP A 137 10.76 -7.70 11.29
CA TRP A 137 12.10 -7.20 11.64
C TRP A 137 12.52 -7.44 13.10
N ASN A 138 11.70 -8.15 13.89
CA ASN A 138 11.87 -8.33 15.34
C ASN A 138 12.01 -6.99 16.10
N GLY A 139 11.08 -6.08 15.84
CA GLY A 139 11.16 -4.67 16.22
C GLY A 139 11.33 -3.76 14.99
N PHE A 140 11.83 -2.55 15.20
CA PHE A 140 12.27 -1.68 14.11
C PHE A 140 13.76 -1.90 13.86
N SER A 141 14.16 -1.92 12.59
CA SER A 141 15.53 -2.28 12.22
C SER A 141 15.93 -1.73 10.87
N TRP A 142 17.21 -1.38 10.74
CA TRP A 142 17.83 -0.98 9.48
C TRP A 142 18.13 -2.16 8.55
N ALA A 143 17.89 -3.40 8.95
CA ALA A 143 18.14 -4.57 8.11
C ALA A 143 17.38 -4.45 6.77
N ARG A 144 18.11 -4.67 5.67
CA ARG A 144 17.57 -4.61 4.31
C ARG A 144 16.90 -5.94 3.99
N ARG A 145 15.65 -5.91 3.55
CA ARG A 145 14.91 -7.13 3.17
C ARG A 145 14.38 -7.03 1.74
N PRO A 146 14.34 -8.15 1.00
CA PRO A 146 13.69 -8.22 -0.30
C PRO A 146 12.17 -8.20 -0.14
N VAL A 147 11.51 -7.26 -0.82
CA VAL A 147 10.05 -7.11 -0.75
C VAL A 147 9.45 -6.94 -2.14
N ILE A 148 8.20 -7.34 -2.28
CA ILE A 148 7.37 -7.03 -3.45
C ILE A 148 6.46 -5.87 -3.08
N LEU A 149 6.51 -4.79 -3.86
CA LEU A 149 5.51 -3.72 -3.81
C LEU A 149 4.42 -4.02 -4.83
N THR A 150 3.17 -4.05 -4.40
CA THR A 150 2.00 -4.14 -5.29
C THR A 150 1.26 -2.81 -5.31
N ILE A 151 1.17 -2.20 -6.49
CA ILE A 151 0.49 -0.92 -6.77
C ILE A 151 -0.38 -1.14 -8.01
N ASP A 152 -1.68 -0.84 -7.93
CA ASP A 152 -2.64 -1.03 -9.02
C ASP A 152 -2.53 -2.40 -9.71
N ASP A 153 -2.52 -3.47 -8.90
CA ASP A 153 -2.38 -4.88 -9.32
C ASP A 153 -1.05 -5.23 -10.02
N LYS A 154 -0.11 -4.29 -10.13
CA LYS A 154 1.24 -4.52 -10.65
C LYS A 154 2.23 -4.75 -9.52
N LYS A 155 3.02 -5.81 -9.66
CA LYS A 155 4.08 -6.17 -8.70
C LYS A 155 5.41 -5.59 -9.16
N TYR A 156 6.16 -5.03 -8.21
CA TYR A 156 7.46 -4.41 -8.43
C TYR A 156 8.50 -4.99 -7.47
N SER A 157 9.70 -5.19 -7.99
CA SER A 157 10.86 -5.59 -7.20
C SER A 157 11.39 -4.41 -6.39
N ALA A 158 11.48 -4.56 -5.08
CA ALA A 158 11.92 -3.51 -4.17
C ALA A 158 12.72 -4.10 -2.99
N SER A 159 13.33 -3.21 -2.21
CA SER A 159 13.89 -3.55 -0.91
C SER A 159 13.42 -2.55 0.13
N MET A 160 13.23 -3.01 1.36
CA MET A 160 12.78 -2.18 2.46
C MET A 160 13.73 -2.30 3.65
N SER A 161 13.95 -1.19 4.35
CA SER A 161 14.38 -1.21 5.75
C SER A 161 13.22 -0.69 6.60
N ALA A 162 13.16 -1.07 7.87
CA ALA A 162 12.00 -0.81 8.73
C ALA A 162 12.38 -0.03 9.99
N MET A 163 13.29 0.94 9.87
CA MET A 163 13.58 1.87 10.95
C MET A 163 12.92 3.23 10.68
N PRO A 164 11.81 3.56 11.36
CA PRO A 164 11.27 4.91 11.39
C PRO A 164 12.30 5.91 11.89
N HIS A 165 12.49 7.02 11.16
CA HIS A 165 13.45 8.05 11.53
C HIS A 165 13.02 9.44 11.07
N ALA A 166 13.68 10.46 11.63
CA ALA A 166 13.51 11.87 11.29
C ALA A 166 12.11 12.47 11.55
N GLY A 167 11.30 11.83 12.39
CA GLY A 167 9.97 12.32 12.75
C GLY A 167 9.56 12.02 14.19
N LEU A 168 8.35 12.43 14.56
CA LEU A 168 7.74 12.27 15.87
C LEU A 168 6.22 12.29 15.71
N ASP A 169 5.57 11.19 16.06
CA ASP A 169 4.13 10.98 15.87
C ASP A 169 3.31 12.01 16.68
N SER A 170 3.79 12.35 17.87
CA SER A 170 3.14 13.30 18.78
C SER A 170 3.18 14.76 18.33
N SER A 171 3.83 15.06 17.19
CA SER A 171 3.99 16.42 16.66
C SER A 171 3.33 16.59 15.29
N PRO A 172 2.88 17.80 14.91
CA PRO A 172 2.33 18.06 13.59
C PRO A 172 3.35 17.78 12.48
N ALA A 173 2.90 17.17 11.39
CA ALA A 173 3.74 16.93 10.21
C ALA A 173 4.32 18.25 9.68
N TYR A 174 5.57 18.22 9.22
CA TYR A 174 6.33 19.34 8.64
C TYR A 174 6.60 20.55 9.55
N SER A 175 6.08 20.57 10.78
CA SER A 175 6.47 21.56 11.78
C SER A 175 7.94 21.40 12.17
N VAL A 176 8.61 22.50 12.52
CA VAL A 176 10.00 22.43 13.01
C VAL A 176 9.98 22.06 14.49
N ILE A 177 10.56 20.91 14.82
CA ILE A 177 10.70 20.41 16.20
C ILE A 177 12.18 20.16 16.51
N ASN A 178 12.54 20.06 17.79
CA ASN A 178 13.94 19.95 18.23
C ASN A 178 14.45 18.51 18.42
N ASN A 179 13.54 17.53 18.52
CA ASN A 179 13.80 16.18 19.01
C ASN A 179 13.19 15.11 18.08
N ARG A 180 13.56 15.15 16.80
CA ARG A 180 13.14 14.10 15.84
C ARG A 180 13.78 12.75 16.21
N SER A 181 13.07 11.67 15.91
CA SER A 181 13.47 10.29 16.20
C SER A 181 14.83 9.93 15.61
N GLN A 182 15.47 8.90 16.19
CA GLN A 182 16.79 8.38 15.78
C GLN A 182 17.92 9.43 15.83
N GLY A 183 17.80 10.47 16.65
CA GLY A 183 18.87 11.45 16.86
C GLY A 183 18.99 12.50 15.75
N TYR A 184 17.97 12.65 14.89
CA TYR A 184 17.98 13.64 13.80
C TYR A 184 17.88 15.10 14.28
N GLY A 185 17.72 15.33 15.58
CA GLY A 185 17.75 16.65 16.19
C GLY A 185 16.71 17.60 15.60
N LYS A 186 17.08 18.89 15.51
CA LYS A 186 16.18 19.93 15.02
C LYS A 186 15.92 19.82 13.51
N GLY A 187 14.67 19.93 13.11
CA GLY A 187 14.29 19.97 11.70
C GLY A 187 12.78 19.83 11.49
N LYS A 188 12.34 19.77 10.24
CA LYS A 188 10.94 19.46 9.90
C LYS A 188 10.59 18.06 10.40
N ASN A 189 9.42 17.92 11.00
CA ASN A 189 8.88 16.65 11.44
C ASN A 189 8.46 15.80 10.24
N LEU A 190 9.26 14.77 9.91
CA LEU A 190 9.05 13.90 8.75
C LEU A 190 8.25 12.64 9.11
N ASP A 191 7.24 12.85 9.95
CA ASP A 191 6.21 11.89 10.33
C ASP A 191 4.88 12.49 9.85
N VAL A 192 4.26 11.89 8.84
CA VAL A 192 3.08 12.43 8.16
C VAL A 192 1.82 11.71 8.61
N ILE A 193 1.87 10.37 8.69
CA ILE A 193 0.73 9.55 9.06
C ILE A 193 0.68 9.39 10.58
N LYS A 194 -0.22 10.17 11.19
CA LYS A 194 -0.37 10.17 12.65
C LYS A 194 -1.00 8.89 13.19
N LYS A 195 -0.58 8.50 14.39
CA LYS A 195 -1.10 7.36 15.18
C LYS A 195 -0.93 6.01 14.48
N ASN A 196 -0.01 5.89 13.53
CA ASN A 196 0.38 4.60 12.95
C ASN A 196 1.33 3.81 13.86
N GLY A 197 1.79 4.37 14.99
CA GLY A 197 2.63 3.66 15.95
C GLY A 197 4.11 3.60 15.60
N MET A 198 4.58 4.49 14.71
CA MET A 198 5.98 4.75 14.43
C MET A 198 6.27 6.24 14.49
N ASP A 199 7.54 6.62 14.69
CA ASP A 199 8.01 8.01 14.73
C ASP A 199 8.90 8.31 13.50
N GLY A 200 8.30 8.85 12.44
CA GLY A 200 8.98 9.20 11.19
C GLY A 200 8.64 8.28 10.03
N HIS A 201 9.58 8.09 9.11
CA HIS A 201 9.44 7.25 7.91
C HIS A 201 10.56 6.22 7.82
N PHE A 202 10.40 5.23 6.94
CA PHE A 202 11.40 4.23 6.62
C PHE A 202 11.67 4.15 5.11
N ASP A 203 12.76 3.48 4.74
CA ASP A 203 13.27 3.51 3.37
C ASP A 203 12.72 2.35 2.52
N ILE A 204 12.16 2.67 1.36
CA ILE A 204 11.89 1.71 0.28
C ILE A 204 12.73 2.06 -0.95
N HIS A 205 13.56 1.10 -1.36
CA HIS A 205 14.50 1.20 -2.44
C HIS A 205 14.04 0.43 -3.68
N PHE A 206 14.16 1.08 -4.84
CA PHE A 206 14.08 0.48 -6.17
C PHE A 206 15.50 0.34 -6.78
N LEU A 207 15.61 -0.27 -7.97
CA LEU A 207 16.88 -0.37 -8.67
C LEU A 207 17.46 1.02 -8.92
N ASN A 208 18.77 1.18 -8.70
CA ASN A 208 19.54 2.41 -8.87
C ASN A 208 19.17 3.59 -7.94
N SER A 209 18.22 3.42 -7.02
CA SER A 209 17.99 4.38 -5.93
C SER A 209 19.26 4.56 -5.08
N THR A 210 19.37 5.70 -4.40
CA THR A 210 20.57 6.08 -3.65
C THR A 210 20.25 6.46 -2.21
N ARG A 211 21.26 6.50 -1.35
CA ARG A 211 21.12 6.95 0.03
C ARG A 211 21.17 8.48 0.11
N HIS A 212 20.58 9.03 1.18
CA HIS A 212 20.68 10.45 1.46
C HIS A 212 22.08 10.89 1.92
N LYS A 213 22.79 10.05 2.69
CA LYS A 213 24.07 10.43 3.31
C LYS A 213 25.20 10.76 2.35
N ASP A 214 25.22 10.14 1.18
CA ASP A 214 26.34 10.20 0.24
C ASP A 214 25.94 10.12 -1.24
N GLY A 215 24.64 10.03 -1.55
CA GLY A 215 24.16 9.89 -2.92
C GLY A 215 24.59 8.60 -3.62
N LYS A 216 25.15 7.61 -2.88
CA LYS A 216 25.58 6.33 -3.44
C LYS A 216 24.47 5.29 -3.33
N LYS A 217 24.52 4.30 -4.22
CA LYS A 217 23.67 3.10 -4.12
C LYS A 217 24.07 2.31 -2.88
N ASP A 218 23.08 1.73 -2.22
CA ASP A 218 23.30 0.81 -1.11
C ASP A 218 23.39 -0.63 -1.63
N PRO A 219 24.56 -1.30 -1.55
CA PRO A 219 24.74 -2.63 -2.14
C PRO A 219 23.76 -3.68 -1.63
N GLU A 220 23.38 -3.63 -0.35
CA GLU A 220 22.45 -4.58 0.25
C GLU A 220 21.02 -4.36 -0.27
N HIS A 221 20.57 -3.10 -0.33
CA HIS A 221 19.28 -2.80 -0.97
C HIS A 221 19.27 -3.21 -2.45
N GLN A 222 20.35 -2.96 -3.18
CA GLN A 222 20.42 -3.34 -4.60
C GLN A 222 20.42 -4.87 -4.78
N ALA A 223 21.11 -5.62 -3.91
CA ALA A 223 21.09 -7.07 -3.93
C ALA A 223 19.68 -7.62 -3.65
N ALA A 224 19.00 -7.09 -2.62
CA ALA A 224 17.63 -7.48 -2.28
C ALA A 224 16.63 -7.18 -3.40
N VAL A 225 16.72 -6.01 -4.06
CA VAL A 225 15.91 -5.70 -5.25
C VAL A 225 16.12 -6.73 -6.36
N LEU A 226 17.38 -7.11 -6.63
CA LEU A 226 17.72 -8.09 -7.66
C LEU A 226 17.31 -9.52 -7.31
N GLU A 227 17.29 -9.88 -6.02
CA GLU A 227 16.78 -11.16 -5.54
C GLU A 227 15.30 -11.34 -5.88
N VAL A 228 14.48 -10.31 -5.60
CA VAL A 228 13.04 -10.31 -5.94
C VAL A 228 12.82 -10.54 -7.43
N ALA A 229 13.62 -9.88 -8.28
CA ALA A 229 13.50 -9.98 -9.73
C ALA A 229 13.94 -11.34 -10.29
N LYS A 230 14.76 -12.10 -9.55
CA LYS A 230 15.26 -13.43 -9.94
C LYS A 230 14.35 -14.57 -9.52
N ASN A 231 13.51 -14.38 -8.50
CA ASN A 231 12.49 -15.35 -8.08
C ASN A 231 11.40 -15.46 -9.16
N LYS A 232 11.71 -16.24 -10.20
CA LYS A 232 10.83 -16.59 -11.33
C LYS A 232 10.13 -17.92 -11.10
#